data_AF-A0A4W5QI30-F1
#
_entry.id   AF-A0A4W5QI30-F1
#
_cell.length_a   1.000
_cell.length_b   1.000
_cell.length_c   1.000
_cell.angle_alpha   90.00
_cell.angle_beta   90.00
_cell.angle_gamma   90.00
#
_symmetry.space_group_name_H-M   'P 1'
#
loop_
_entity.id
_entity.type
_entity.pdbx_description
1 polymer ?
#
loop_
_entity_poly.entity_id
_entity_poly.type
_entity_poly.pdbx_seq_one_letter_code
_entity_poly.pdbx_strand_id
1 'polypeptide(L)'
;MGVAADQVSKLCVCVRNTGSRAAFIKAVAYSDLHTRSVMDSSCISLSPSQFVLMERTQEVITVLMKVTQREQTLCQSANAVLATVCLFCGDEVSRQQFRRLLLSKPEAGRKILSENSLLKGLNFNERFLGEEQVVEAYDLPQSPNQAQLFYGNLSKVVLSVLGSTETLDSGTSDLHVQPPLAVTRRGSEADRYWD
;
A
#
# COMPACT_ATOMS: atom_id res chain seq x y z
N MET A 1 -1.77 19.29 13.01
CA MET A 1 -1.10 18.43 14.03
C MET A 1 0.25 19.02 14.37
N GLY A 2 0.36 19.74 15.49
CA GLY A 2 1.65 20.18 16.03
C GLY A 2 2.50 19.01 16.50
N VAL A 3 3.81 19.08 16.26
CA VAL A 3 4.74 17.95 16.33
C VAL A 3 5.78 18.20 17.44
N ALA A 4 5.62 17.57 18.61
CA ALA A 4 6.61 17.60 19.70
C ALA A 4 7.44 16.29 19.77
N ALA A 5 8.63 16.34 20.36
CA ALA A 5 9.48 15.16 20.55
C ALA A 5 8.78 14.10 21.40
N ASP A 6 8.93 12.82 21.03
CA ASP A 6 8.31 11.67 21.69
C ASP A 6 6.77 11.62 21.68
N GLN A 7 6.10 12.46 20.89
CA GLN A 7 4.68 12.27 20.59
C GLN A 7 4.47 11.22 19.49
N VAL A 8 3.42 10.43 19.68
CA VAL A 8 2.89 9.51 18.68
C VAL A 8 1.66 10.13 18.05
N SER A 9 1.74 10.39 16.76
CA SER A 9 0.66 10.89 15.93
C SER A 9 -0.16 9.71 15.39
N LYS A 10 -1.49 9.78 15.52
CA LYS A 10 -2.42 8.75 15.02
C LYS A 10 -3.27 9.30 13.87
N LEU A 11 -3.32 8.56 12.77
CA LEU A 11 -4.20 8.79 11.64
C LEU A 11 -4.96 7.50 11.33
N CYS A 12 -6.24 7.60 10.98
CA CYS A 12 -7.04 6.46 10.54
C CYS A 12 -7.46 6.66 9.09
N VAL A 13 -7.26 5.65 8.25
CA VAL A 13 -7.62 5.66 6.83
C VAL A 13 -8.62 4.54 6.59
N CYS A 14 -9.80 4.89 6.05
CA CYS A 14 -10.81 3.90 5.66
C CYS A 14 -10.55 3.43 4.22
N VAL A 15 -10.43 2.13 4.02
CA VAL A 15 -10.30 1.49 2.71
C VAL A 15 -11.56 0.68 2.46
N ARG A 16 -12.21 0.91 1.31
CA ARG A 16 -13.45 0.23 0.93
C ARG A 16 -13.26 -0.56 -0.35
N ASN A 17 -13.71 -1.80 -0.36
CA ASN A 17 -13.80 -2.60 -1.57
C ASN A 17 -15.11 -2.28 -2.30
N THR A 18 -14.99 -1.57 -3.43
CA THR A 18 -16.12 -1.25 -4.32
C THR A 18 -16.31 -2.26 -5.45
N GLY A 19 -15.45 -3.27 -5.52
CA GLY A 19 -15.54 -4.37 -6.47
C GLY A 19 -16.59 -5.40 -6.08
N SER A 20 -16.78 -6.38 -6.98
CA SER A 20 -17.73 -7.49 -6.84
C SER A 20 -17.09 -8.79 -6.35
N ARG A 21 -15.84 -8.72 -5.89
CA ARG A 21 -15.03 -9.86 -5.46
C ARG A 21 -14.13 -9.45 -4.31
N ALA A 22 -13.64 -10.42 -3.56
CA ALA A 22 -12.65 -10.17 -2.52
C ALA A 22 -11.36 -9.56 -3.09
N ALA A 23 -10.80 -8.57 -2.40
CA ALA A 23 -9.58 -7.88 -2.81
C ALA A 23 -8.55 -7.93 -1.68
N PHE A 24 -7.29 -8.25 -2.00
CA PHE A 24 -6.21 -8.12 -1.04
C PHE A 24 -5.73 -6.68 -0.96
N ILE A 25 -5.27 -6.27 0.21
CA ILE A 25 -4.57 -5.01 0.45
C ILE A 25 -3.24 -5.33 1.16
N LYS A 26 -2.14 -4.73 0.71
CA LYS A 26 -0.85 -4.70 1.41
C LYS A 26 -0.35 -3.26 1.48
N ALA A 27 -0.24 -2.75 2.69
CA ALA A 27 0.19 -1.39 3.00
C ALA A 27 1.67 -1.36 3.38
N VAL A 28 2.43 -0.45 2.77
CA VAL A 28 3.87 -0.26 3.04
C VAL A 28 4.17 1.23 3.15
N ALA A 29 4.88 1.63 4.21
CA ALA A 29 5.32 3.00 4.41
C ALA A 29 6.75 3.20 3.90
N TYR A 30 6.94 4.24 3.10
CA TYR A 30 8.24 4.65 2.57
C TYR A 30 8.60 6.04 3.08
N SER A 31 9.87 6.22 3.45
CA SER A 31 10.43 7.54 3.77
C SER A 31 10.67 8.35 2.49
N ASP A 32 10.99 7.65 1.40
CA ASP A 32 11.15 8.21 0.06
C ASP A 32 10.87 7.11 -0.99
N LEU A 33 10.01 7.41 -1.96
CA LEU A 33 9.67 6.51 -3.06
C LEU A 33 10.76 6.40 -4.13
N HIS A 34 11.64 7.39 -4.25
CA HIS A 34 12.71 7.38 -5.26
C HIS A 34 13.83 6.41 -4.85
N THR A 35 14.29 6.55 -3.61
CA THR A 35 15.23 5.58 -3.00
C THR A 35 14.56 4.29 -2.57
N ARG A 36 13.21 4.26 -2.52
CA ARG A 36 12.39 3.09 -2.14
C ARG A 36 12.70 2.61 -0.72
N SER A 37 13.09 3.56 0.13
CA SER A 37 13.48 3.31 1.51
C SER A 37 12.22 3.09 2.36
N VAL A 38 11.97 1.83 2.71
CA VAL A 38 10.87 1.43 3.61
C VAL A 38 11.18 1.96 5.01
N MET A 39 10.16 2.53 5.66
CA MET A 39 10.31 3.05 7.02
C MET A 39 10.31 1.91 8.04
N ASP A 40 11.09 2.10 9.10
CA ASP A 40 11.11 1.18 10.23
C ASP A 40 9.81 1.24 11.03
N SER A 41 9.36 0.08 11.51
CA SER A 41 8.13 -0.07 12.30
C SER A 41 8.13 0.73 13.62
N SER A 42 9.31 1.07 14.15
CA SER A 42 9.48 1.93 15.33
C SER A 42 9.20 3.41 15.03
N CYS A 43 9.37 3.85 13.78
CA CYS A 43 9.08 5.21 13.32
C CYS A 43 7.64 5.35 12.83
N ILE A 44 7.15 4.36 12.06
CA ILE A 44 5.78 4.34 11.57
C ILE A 44 5.23 2.92 11.56
N SER A 45 4.02 2.74 12.08
CA SER A 45 3.32 1.46 12.07
C SER A 45 1.96 1.59 11.39
N LEU A 46 1.60 0.54 10.65
CA LEU A 46 0.34 0.41 9.92
C LEU A 46 -0.39 -0.82 10.46
N SER A 47 -1.63 -0.65 10.93
CA SER A 47 -2.41 -1.75 11.48
C SER A 47 -3.88 -1.70 11.05
N PRO A 48 -4.40 -2.72 10.34
CA PRO A 48 -3.65 -3.83 9.75
C PRO A 48 -2.78 -3.35 8.56
N SER A 49 -1.61 -3.97 8.38
CA SER A 49 -0.75 -3.72 7.21
C SER A 49 -1.07 -4.62 6.02
N GLN A 50 -1.77 -5.73 6.23
CA GLN A 50 -2.17 -6.64 5.16
C GLN A 50 -3.43 -7.42 5.52
N PHE A 51 -4.41 -7.43 4.62
CA PHE A 51 -5.73 -8.00 4.86
C PHE A 51 -6.47 -8.22 3.55
N VAL A 52 -7.51 -9.03 3.59
CA VAL A 52 -8.46 -9.24 2.50
C VAL A 52 -9.75 -8.50 2.85
N LEU A 53 -10.19 -7.64 1.93
CA LEU A 53 -11.51 -7.01 1.97
C LEU A 53 -12.50 -7.83 1.15
N MET A 54 -13.54 -8.34 1.80
CA MET A 54 -14.67 -8.94 1.11
C MET A 54 -15.40 -7.91 0.24
N GLU A 55 -16.20 -8.39 -0.70
CA GLU A 55 -17.00 -7.50 -1.56
C GLU A 55 -17.84 -6.52 -0.74
N ARG A 56 -17.87 -5.25 -1.15
CA ARG A 56 -18.69 -4.19 -0.54
C ARG A 56 -18.38 -3.91 0.94
N THR A 57 -17.31 -4.47 1.49
CA THR A 57 -16.86 -4.21 2.87
C THR A 57 -15.81 -3.09 2.93
N GLN A 58 -15.48 -2.67 4.14
CA GLN A 58 -14.45 -1.68 4.41
C GLN A 58 -13.64 -2.07 5.65
N GLU A 59 -12.41 -1.56 5.73
CA GLU A 59 -11.50 -1.76 6.85
C GLU A 59 -10.79 -0.44 7.16
N VAL A 60 -10.42 -0.24 8.43
CA VAL A 60 -9.71 0.96 8.86
C VAL A 60 -8.25 0.62 9.14
N ILE A 61 -7.36 1.23 8.36
CA ILE A 61 -5.92 1.19 8.60
C ILE A 61 -5.57 2.31 9.58
N THR A 62 -5.07 1.94 10.75
CA THR A 62 -4.47 2.87 11.70
C THR A 62 -3.00 3.08 11.36
N VAL A 63 -2.62 4.32 11.13
CA VAL A 63 -1.25 4.78 10.95
C VAL A 63 -0.81 5.45 12.24
N LEU A 64 0.21 4.89 12.90
CA LEU A 64 0.85 5.52 14.06
C LEU A 64 2.25 5.95 13.64
N MET A 65 2.57 7.22 13.85
CA MET A 65 3.89 7.76 13.53
C MET A 65 4.53 8.30 14.80
N LYS A 66 5.70 7.79 15.16
CA LYS A 66 6.54 8.38 16.19
C LYS A 66 7.35 9.49 15.56
N VAL A 67 7.21 10.68 16.11
CA VAL A 67 7.96 11.85 15.66
C VAL A 67 9.41 11.72 16.13
N THR A 68 10.36 11.60 15.19
CA THR A 68 11.79 11.70 15.50
C THR A 68 12.31 13.12 15.22
N GLN A 69 13.58 13.37 15.52
CA GLN A 69 14.23 14.63 15.13
C GLN A 69 14.15 14.88 13.62
N ARG A 70 14.21 13.82 12.79
CA ARG A 70 14.09 13.95 11.34
C ARG A 70 12.75 14.56 10.95
N GLU A 71 11.65 14.03 11.49
CA GLU A 71 10.31 14.52 11.20
C GLU A 71 10.11 15.94 11.74
N GLN A 72 10.69 16.29 12.89
CA GLN A 72 10.64 17.67 13.41
C GLN A 72 11.34 18.66 12.51
N THR A 73 12.57 18.37 12.08
CA THR A 73 13.31 19.23 11.14
C THR A 73 12.54 19.36 9.83
N LEU A 74 11.97 18.26 9.34
CA LEU A 74 11.13 18.27 8.14
C LEU A 74 9.92 19.19 8.31
N CYS A 75 9.19 19.11 9.43
CA CYS A 75 8.02 19.97 9.67
C CYS A 75 8.32 21.48 9.64
N GLN A 76 9.58 21.90 9.80
CA GLN A 76 9.99 23.31 9.66
C GLN A 76 10.04 23.78 8.19
N SER A 77 10.03 22.85 7.24
CA SER A 77 9.96 23.13 5.80
C SER A 77 8.51 23.12 5.30
N ALA A 78 8.18 24.03 4.39
CA ALA A 78 6.85 24.07 3.77
C ALA A 78 6.59 22.78 2.96
N ASN A 79 5.45 22.13 3.19
CA ASN A 79 5.00 20.88 2.52
C ASN A 79 5.87 19.64 2.78
N ALA A 80 6.40 19.49 3.99
CA ALA A 80 7.25 18.36 4.33
C ALA A 80 6.49 17.02 4.33
N VAL A 81 6.79 16.16 3.35
CA VAL A 81 6.32 14.77 3.33
C VAL A 81 7.13 13.99 4.36
N LEU A 82 6.47 13.58 5.45
CA LEU A 82 7.08 12.78 6.50
C LEU A 82 7.14 11.30 6.12
N ALA A 83 6.09 10.81 5.45
CA ALA A 83 6.01 9.43 4.96
C ALA A 83 5.10 9.34 3.74
N THR A 84 5.32 8.30 2.93
CA THR A 84 4.43 7.92 1.83
C THR A 84 3.96 6.49 2.05
N VAL A 85 2.66 6.30 2.31
CA VAL A 85 2.05 4.98 2.44
C VAL A 85 1.52 4.53 1.09
N CYS A 86 2.04 3.42 0.57
CA CYS A 86 1.52 2.75 -0.62
C CYS A 86 0.60 1.60 -0.21
N LEU A 87 -0.63 1.61 -0.71
CA LEU A 87 -1.56 0.49 -0.64
C LEU A 87 -1.50 -0.25 -1.97
N PHE A 88 -0.92 -1.44 -1.96
CA PHE A 88 -0.94 -2.37 -3.09
C PHE A 88 -2.17 -3.25 -2.97
N CYS A 89 -2.99 -3.27 -4.01
CA CYS A 89 -4.26 -3.98 -3.99
C CYS A 89 -4.59 -4.66 -5.32
N GLY A 90 -5.40 -5.70 -5.24
CA GLY A 90 -5.85 -6.43 -6.41
C GLY A 90 -6.81 -7.53 -6.03
N ASP A 91 -7.22 -8.30 -7.04
CA ASP A 91 -8.09 -9.46 -6.88
C ASP A 91 -7.43 -10.51 -5.97
N GLU A 92 -8.12 -10.90 -4.88
CA GLU A 92 -7.59 -11.89 -3.93
C GLU A 92 -7.46 -13.26 -4.58
N VAL A 93 -8.36 -13.58 -5.51
CA VAL A 93 -8.21 -14.81 -6.27
C VAL A 93 -6.91 -14.76 -7.06
N SER A 94 -6.60 -13.73 -7.84
CA SER A 94 -5.30 -13.63 -8.54
C SER A 94 -4.08 -13.84 -7.61
N ARG A 95 -4.12 -13.29 -6.38
CA ARG A 95 -3.06 -13.51 -5.38
C ARG A 95 -2.91 -14.98 -5.00
N GLN A 96 -3.99 -15.69 -4.74
CA GLN A 96 -3.95 -17.13 -4.41
C GLN A 96 -3.35 -17.98 -5.56
N GLN A 97 -3.48 -17.56 -6.82
CA GLN A 97 -2.93 -18.25 -8.02
C GLN A 97 -1.44 -18.09 -8.02
N PHE A 98 -1.03 -16.85 -7.78
CA PHE A 98 0.36 -16.50 -7.62
C PHE A 98 1.00 -17.29 -6.46
N ARG A 99 0.33 -17.38 -5.30
CA ARG A 99 0.79 -18.20 -4.17
C ARG A 99 0.96 -19.67 -4.54
N ARG A 100 -0.04 -20.25 -5.22
CA ARG A 100 0.01 -21.64 -5.69
C ARG A 100 1.14 -21.87 -6.69
N LEU A 101 1.39 -20.92 -7.59
CA LEU A 101 2.53 -20.95 -8.50
C LEU A 101 3.86 -20.93 -7.74
N LEU A 102 3.99 -20.13 -6.69
CA LEU A 102 5.22 -20.05 -5.90
C LEU A 102 5.52 -21.35 -5.13
N LEU A 103 4.52 -22.17 -4.81
CA LEU A 103 4.74 -23.50 -4.21
C LEU A 103 5.50 -24.45 -5.16
N SER A 104 5.20 -24.39 -6.46
CA SER A 104 5.88 -25.24 -7.46
C SER A 104 7.10 -24.56 -8.09
N LYS A 105 7.11 -23.23 -8.19
CA LYS A 105 8.17 -22.41 -8.80
C LYS A 105 8.47 -21.16 -7.97
N PRO A 106 9.25 -21.26 -6.89
CA PRO A 106 9.55 -20.12 -6.00
C PRO A 106 10.19 -18.93 -6.72
N GLU A 107 11.01 -19.18 -7.74
CA GLU A 107 11.73 -18.14 -8.49
C GLU A 107 10.85 -17.38 -9.50
N ALA A 108 9.63 -17.86 -9.79
CA ALA A 108 8.77 -17.26 -10.81
C ALA A 108 8.35 -15.83 -10.47
N GLY A 109 8.19 -15.51 -9.18
CA GLY A 109 7.80 -14.15 -8.75
C GLY A 109 8.92 -13.12 -8.77
N ARG A 110 10.19 -13.54 -8.67
CA ARG A 110 11.34 -12.62 -8.53
C ARG A 110 11.89 -12.12 -9.86
N LYS A 111 11.78 -12.94 -10.91
CA LYS A 111 12.36 -12.68 -12.24
C LYS A 111 11.56 -11.71 -13.10
N ILE A 112 10.27 -11.50 -12.78
CA ILE A 112 9.37 -10.68 -13.60
C ILE A 112 9.48 -9.19 -13.26
N LEU A 113 9.82 -8.86 -12.01
CA LEU A 113 9.90 -7.48 -11.57
C LEU A 113 11.27 -6.89 -11.86
N SER A 114 11.27 -5.70 -12.48
CA SER A 114 12.49 -4.89 -12.60
C SER A 114 13.06 -4.55 -11.23
N GLU A 115 14.39 -4.38 -11.17
CA GLU A 115 15.07 -4.00 -9.93
C GLU A 115 14.60 -2.64 -9.38
N ASN A 116 13.98 -1.80 -10.21
CA ASN A 116 13.47 -0.48 -9.84
C ASN A 116 12.00 -0.47 -9.36
N SER A 117 11.32 -1.62 -9.38
CA SER A 117 9.92 -1.71 -8.95
C SER A 117 9.77 -1.58 -7.44
N LEU A 118 8.76 -0.81 -6.98
CA LEU A 118 8.34 -0.77 -5.57
C LEU A 118 7.80 -2.11 -5.07
N LEU A 119 7.35 -2.98 -5.99
CA LEU A 119 6.86 -4.32 -5.68
C LEU A 119 8.01 -5.30 -5.40
N LYS A 120 9.25 -4.94 -5.77
CA LYS A 120 10.42 -5.78 -5.55
C LYS A 120 10.68 -5.90 -4.04
N GLY A 121 10.86 -7.13 -3.57
CA GLY A 121 11.08 -7.42 -2.15
C GLY A 121 9.80 -7.52 -1.31
N LEU A 122 8.63 -7.14 -1.85
CA LEU A 122 7.37 -7.36 -1.16
C LEU A 122 6.95 -8.82 -1.25
N ASN A 123 6.58 -9.40 -0.11
CA ASN A 123 6.05 -10.76 -0.04
C ASN A 123 4.52 -10.72 -0.15
N PHE A 124 3.97 -11.40 -1.16
CA PHE A 124 2.53 -11.61 -1.31
C PHE A 124 2.11 -13.07 -1.01
N ASN A 125 3.08 -13.92 -0.65
CA ASN A 125 2.86 -15.34 -0.31
C ASN A 125 2.57 -15.61 1.17
N GLU A 126 2.55 -14.57 1.98
CA GLU A 126 2.14 -14.66 3.36
C GLU A 126 0.62 -14.73 3.53
N ARG A 127 0.19 -15.13 4.73
CA ARG A 127 -1.22 -15.11 5.10
C ARG A 127 -1.67 -13.68 5.35
N PHE A 128 -2.80 -13.32 4.76
CA PHE A 128 -3.47 -12.04 4.99
C PHE A 128 -4.64 -12.25 5.95
N LEU A 129 -4.91 -11.24 6.79
CA LEU A 129 -6.08 -11.27 7.67
C LEU A 129 -7.36 -11.41 6.84
N GLY A 130 -8.23 -12.35 7.19
CA GLY A 130 -9.52 -12.57 6.51
C GLY A 130 -9.43 -13.39 5.22
N GLU A 131 -8.25 -13.92 4.85
CA GLU A 131 -8.12 -14.72 3.62
C GLU A 131 -8.91 -16.05 3.69
N GLU A 132 -9.18 -16.56 4.89
CA GLU A 132 -9.97 -17.78 5.13
C GLU A 132 -11.46 -17.64 4.82
N GLN A 133 -11.97 -16.43 4.76
CA GLN A 133 -13.38 -16.14 4.50
C GLN A 133 -13.70 -16.10 2.99
N VAL A 134 -12.67 -16.21 2.14
CA VAL A 134 -12.83 -16.21 0.69
C VAL A 134 -13.32 -17.59 0.24
N VAL A 135 -14.61 -17.68 -0.06
CA VAL A 135 -15.26 -18.93 -0.52
C VAL A 135 -15.19 -19.10 -2.04
N GLU A 136 -14.78 -18.05 -2.77
CA GLU A 136 -14.69 -18.09 -4.22
C GLU A 136 -13.76 -19.21 -4.70
N ALA A 137 -14.31 -20.08 -5.55
CA ALA A 137 -13.62 -21.27 -6.03
C ALA A 137 -12.36 -20.91 -6.81
N TYR A 138 -11.32 -21.70 -6.56
CA TYR A 138 -9.95 -21.47 -7.03
C TYR A 138 -9.57 -22.38 -8.21
N ASP A 139 -10.57 -22.89 -8.90
CA ASP A 139 -10.47 -24.13 -9.68
C ASP A 139 -9.91 -23.89 -11.09
N LEU A 140 -9.38 -22.69 -11.33
CA LEU A 140 -8.78 -22.32 -12.59
C LEU A 140 -7.48 -23.11 -12.80
N PRO A 141 -7.23 -23.59 -14.02
CA PRO A 141 -6.00 -24.29 -14.36
C PRO A 141 -4.76 -23.42 -14.10
N GLN A 142 -3.68 -24.03 -13.64
CA GLN A 142 -2.41 -23.31 -13.51
C GLN A 142 -1.93 -22.85 -14.88
N SER A 143 -1.60 -21.56 -14.99
CA SER A 143 -1.00 -20.97 -16.18
C SER A 143 0.46 -20.60 -15.91
N PRO A 144 1.37 -20.74 -16.89
CA PRO A 144 2.75 -20.28 -16.75
C PRO A 144 2.85 -18.76 -16.54
N ASN A 145 1.83 -18.00 -16.95
CA ASN A 145 1.86 -16.53 -16.93
C ASN A 145 1.24 -15.94 -15.65
N GLN A 146 0.93 -16.76 -14.63
CA GLN A 146 0.21 -16.29 -13.44
C GLN A 146 0.93 -15.17 -12.68
N ALA A 147 2.26 -15.21 -12.63
CA ALA A 147 3.01 -14.13 -11.99
C ALA A 147 2.98 -12.81 -12.78
N GLN A 148 2.95 -12.86 -14.12
CA GLN A 148 2.77 -11.66 -14.95
C GLN A 148 1.35 -11.11 -14.79
N LEU A 149 0.33 -11.98 -14.79
CA LEU A 149 -1.06 -11.58 -14.59
C LEU A 149 -1.27 -10.96 -13.20
N PHE A 150 -0.65 -11.52 -12.17
CA PHE A 150 -0.73 -10.99 -10.81
C PHE A 150 -0.10 -9.58 -10.72
N TYR A 151 1.15 -9.43 -11.14
CA TYR A 151 1.83 -8.12 -11.07
C TYR A 151 1.28 -7.09 -12.06
N GLY A 152 0.77 -7.52 -13.22
CA GLY A 152 0.18 -6.63 -14.22
C GLY A 152 -1.19 -6.06 -13.83
N ASN A 153 -1.95 -6.77 -12.97
CA ASN A 153 -3.26 -6.33 -12.49
C ASN A 153 -3.23 -5.67 -11.11
N LEU A 154 -2.05 -5.57 -10.50
CA LEU A 154 -1.85 -4.92 -9.21
C LEU A 154 -2.07 -3.40 -9.34
N SER A 155 -2.93 -2.86 -8.48
CA SER A 155 -3.16 -1.43 -8.33
C SER A 155 -2.37 -0.88 -7.15
N LYS A 156 -1.97 0.39 -7.24
CA LYS A 156 -1.24 1.10 -6.19
C LYS A 156 -1.95 2.41 -5.89
N VAL A 157 -2.39 2.58 -4.65
CA VAL A 157 -2.87 3.86 -4.11
C VAL A 157 -1.77 4.46 -3.23
N VAL A 158 -1.52 5.76 -3.37
CA VAL A 158 -0.45 6.46 -2.65
C VAL A 158 -1.07 7.50 -1.72
N LEU A 159 -0.67 7.47 -0.46
CA LEU A 159 -1.09 8.40 0.58
C LEU A 159 0.14 9.11 1.15
N SER A 160 0.15 10.44 1.07
CA SER A 160 1.26 11.24 1.62
C SER A 160 0.89 11.74 3.01
N VAL A 161 1.76 11.48 3.98
CA VAL A 161 1.66 12.01 5.35
C VAL A 161 2.47 13.29 5.41
N LEU A 162 1.80 14.42 5.56
CA LEU A 162 2.41 15.75 5.62
C LEU A 162 2.61 16.20 7.07
N GLY A 163 3.75 16.82 7.32
CA GLY A 163 4.04 17.52 8.57
C GLY A 163 3.42 18.90 8.59
N SER A 164 2.98 19.35 9.77
CA SER A 164 2.45 20.68 9.97
C SER A 164 2.98 21.27 11.27
N THR A 165 3.32 22.55 11.25
CA THR A 165 3.66 23.35 12.43
C THR A 165 2.46 24.23 12.76
N GLU A 166 1.39 23.64 13.29
CA GLU A 166 0.32 24.45 13.89
C GLU A 166 0.88 25.09 15.17
N THR A 167 1.09 26.41 15.14
CA THR A 167 1.14 27.22 16.35
C THR A 167 -0.23 27.11 17.02
N LEU A 168 -0.27 26.64 18.26
CA LEU A 168 -1.47 26.54 19.08
C LEU A 168 -2.08 27.94 19.30
N ASP A 169 -2.88 28.42 18.34
CA ASP A 169 -3.94 29.37 18.62
C ASP A 169 -5.27 28.62 18.49
N SER A 170 -5.96 28.60 19.62
CA SER A 170 -7.25 27.99 19.88
C SER A 170 -8.29 28.20 18.77
N GLY A 171 -8.92 27.11 18.32
CA GLY A 171 -10.18 27.17 17.57
C GLY A 171 -10.35 26.02 16.58
N THR A 172 -11.26 25.10 16.93
CA THR A 172 -11.96 24.13 16.07
C THR A 172 -11.69 24.30 14.56
N SER A 173 -10.95 23.39 13.94
CA SER A 173 -10.74 23.44 12.48
C SER A 173 -10.86 22.04 11.89
N ASP A 174 -11.94 21.86 11.13
CA ASP A 174 -12.22 20.71 10.28
C ASP A 174 -11.04 20.46 9.31
N LEU A 175 -10.46 19.25 9.37
CA LEU A 175 -9.41 18.81 8.47
C LEU A 175 -9.98 18.67 7.05
N HIS A 176 -9.58 19.58 6.16
CA HIS A 176 -9.88 19.54 4.75
C HIS A 176 -9.15 18.36 4.09
N VAL A 177 -9.84 17.23 3.98
CA VAL A 177 -9.43 16.12 3.11
C VAL A 177 -9.64 16.57 1.67
N GLN A 178 -8.56 16.90 0.95
CA GLN A 178 -8.68 17.05 -0.50
C GLN A 178 -9.13 15.70 -1.08
N PRO A 179 -10.20 15.67 -1.90
CA PRO A 179 -10.64 14.44 -2.54
C PRO A 179 -9.50 13.90 -3.43
N PRO A 180 -9.31 12.58 -3.50
CA PRO A 180 -8.31 12.01 -4.39
C PRO A 180 -8.62 12.46 -5.82
N LEU A 181 -7.65 13.13 -6.46
CA LEU A 181 -7.72 13.43 -7.88
C LEU A 181 -7.99 12.13 -8.64
N ALA A 182 -8.94 12.21 -9.57
CA ALA A 182 -9.43 11.08 -10.34
C ALA A 182 -8.29 10.19 -10.84
N VAL A 183 -8.45 8.89 -10.62
CA VAL A 183 -7.55 7.85 -11.11
C VAL A 183 -7.50 7.93 -12.63
N THR A 184 -6.43 8.53 -13.17
CA THR A 184 -6.09 8.35 -14.58
C THR A 184 -5.53 6.93 -14.72
N ARG A 185 -6.34 6.02 -15.27
CA ARG A 185 -5.85 4.75 -15.82
C ARG A 185 -4.82 5.08 -16.91
N ARG A 186 -3.54 5.12 -16.54
CA ARG A 186 -2.46 5.10 -17.53
C ARG A 186 -2.26 3.63 -17.89
N GLY A 187 -2.72 3.28 -19.09
CA GLY A 187 -2.48 1.98 -19.69
C GLY A 187 -0.99 1.69 -19.78
N SER A 188 -0.66 0.41 -19.66
CA SER A 188 0.66 -0.17 -19.86
C SER A 188 1.33 0.35 -21.14
N GLU A 189 2.48 1.00 -21.02
CA GLU A 189 3.48 1.04 -22.08
C GLU A 189 4.06 -0.38 -22.19
N ALA A 190 3.40 -1.19 -23.03
CA ALA A 190 4.08 -2.29 -23.68
C ALA A 190 4.84 -1.68 -24.85
N ASP A 191 6.14 -1.46 -24.66
CA ASP A 191 7.05 -1.18 -25.76
C ASP A 191 6.95 -2.33 -26.75
N ARG A 192 6.42 -2.01 -27.93
CA ARG A 192 6.43 -2.86 -29.10
C ARG A 192 7.84 -2.80 -29.67
N TYR A 193 8.57 -3.89 -29.58
CA TYR A 193 9.70 -4.15 -30.45
C TYR A 193 9.52 -5.54 -31.06
N TRP A 194 9.04 -5.57 -32.30
CA TRP A 194 9.34 -6.60 -33.28
C TRP A 194 9.58 -5.88 -34.62
N ASP A 195 10.77 -6.13 -35.15
CA ASP A 195 11.38 -5.73 -36.43
C ASP A 195 11.68 -4.25 -36.69
#